data_AF-A0A445CPD0-F1
#
_entry.id   AF-A0A445CPD0-F1
#
_cell.length_a   1.000
_cell.length_b   1.000
_cell.length_c   1.000
_cell.angle_alpha   90.00
_cell.angle_beta   90.00
_cell.angle_gamma   90.00
#
_symmetry.space_group_name_H-M   'P 1'
#
loop_
_entity.id
_entity.type
_entity.pdbx_description
1 polymer ?
#
loop_
_entity_poly.entity_id
_entity_poly.type
_entity_poly.pdbx_seq_one_letter_code
_entity_poly.pdbx_strand_id
1 'polypeptide(L)'
;MEHSGNNEPQPRYVPSELVNCSSNADCTVTYHCYLIELKQDYECNISVQNIVLALRTQLDSEIIENTQLFELSARRGNISVNLRQVEPIDLSPHEVQKCRRFQTTLLRILLHADVNPRDEFCFGDNPEIDYLLLPATAANQGLSNSVVDWNTISCVPFSSESTCDCKDHHADVMTINGLVCYCKLRNCVVTTPHNNEIYIIHGITDLNGNSPLKNGGKKAITYKDHFKNK
;
A
#
# COMPACT_ATOMS: atom_id res chain seq x y z
N MET A 1 -2.62 48.68 10.86
CA MET A 1 -1.34 47.94 10.85
C MET A 1 -1.70 46.49 10.61
N GLU A 2 -1.72 46.09 9.35
CA GLU A 2 -2.01 44.72 8.92
C GLU A 2 -0.69 43.93 8.90
N HIS A 3 -0.65 42.79 9.58
CA HIS A 3 0.42 41.81 9.46
C HIS A 3 0.16 40.95 8.22
N SER A 4 0.81 41.29 7.10
CA SER A 4 0.97 40.38 5.97
C SER A 4 1.84 39.20 6.41
N GLY A 5 1.24 38.02 6.55
CA GLY A 5 1.98 36.76 6.65
C GLY A 5 2.54 36.39 5.28
N ASN A 6 3.87 36.28 5.20
CA ASN A 6 4.59 35.86 3.99
C ASN A 6 4.18 34.42 3.61
N ASN A 7 3.42 34.29 2.51
CA ASN A 7 3.26 33.05 1.75
C ASN A 7 4.43 32.90 0.77
N GLU A 8 5.66 32.78 1.27
CA GLU A 8 6.78 32.38 0.41
C GLU A 8 6.74 30.85 0.21
N PRO A 9 6.87 30.36 -1.04
CA PRO A 9 6.96 28.93 -1.30
C PRO A 9 8.24 28.39 -0.65
N GLN A 10 8.10 27.50 0.33
CA GLN A 10 9.26 26.83 0.93
C GLN A 10 10.05 26.09 -0.15
N PRO A 11 11.40 26.16 -0.12
CA PRO A 11 12.23 25.42 -1.05
C PRO A 11 11.98 23.92 -0.89
N ARG A 12 11.75 23.23 -2.00
CA ARG A 12 11.66 21.77 -2.04
C ARG A 12 13.06 21.22 -1.83
N TYR A 13 13.43 20.93 -0.59
CA TYR A 13 14.64 20.18 -0.29
C TYR A 13 14.41 18.73 -0.73
N VAL A 14 15.22 18.25 -1.67
CA VAL A 14 15.29 16.84 -2.06
C VAL A 14 16.62 16.31 -1.52
N PRO A 15 16.61 15.40 -0.54
CA PRO A 15 17.83 14.75 -0.06
C PRO A 15 18.59 14.14 -1.23
N SER A 16 19.91 14.39 -1.28
CA SER A 16 20.78 13.88 -2.35
C SER A 16 20.77 12.35 -2.44
N GLU A 17 20.45 11.69 -1.33
CA GLU A 17 20.34 10.23 -1.22
C GLU A 17 19.22 9.67 -2.08
N LEU A 18 18.20 10.50 -2.34
CA LEU A 18 17.11 10.17 -3.22
C LEU A 18 17.47 10.41 -4.68
N VAL A 19 18.51 11.18 -5.04
CA VAL A 19 18.79 11.53 -6.44
C VAL A 19 19.49 10.38 -7.19
N ASN A 20 19.01 10.03 -8.39
CA ASN A 20 19.68 9.08 -9.29
C ASN A 20 20.84 9.76 -10.03
N CYS A 21 22.05 9.26 -9.87
CA CYS A 21 23.23 9.70 -10.61
C CYS A 21 23.72 8.68 -11.68
N SER A 22 22.98 7.60 -11.95
CA SER A 22 23.47 6.50 -12.80
C SER A 22 22.92 6.52 -14.23
N SER A 23 23.83 6.55 -15.19
CA SER A 23 23.60 6.67 -16.65
C SER A 23 23.57 5.34 -17.42
N ASN A 24 23.48 4.19 -16.74
CA ASN A 24 23.47 2.88 -17.38
C ASN A 24 22.15 2.14 -17.11
N ALA A 25 21.21 2.23 -18.04
CA ALA A 25 19.86 1.69 -17.92
C ALA A 25 19.77 0.15 -17.97
N ASP A 26 20.83 -0.53 -18.44
CA ASP A 26 20.79 -1.97 -18.76
C ASP A 26 21.53 -2.88 -17.76
N CYS A 27 22.10 -2.33 -16.69
CA CYS A 27 22.84 -3.11 -15.69
C CYS A 27 21.99 -3.39 -14.45
N THR A 28 22.27 -4.53 -13.80
CA THR A 28 21.83 -4.79 -12.44
C THR A 28 22.34 -3.68 -11.52
N VAL A 29 21.49 -3.23 -10.61
CA VAL A 29 21.81 -2.17 -9.67
C VAL A 29 21.62 -2.64 -8.24
N THR A 30 22.64 -2.42 -7.43
CA THR A 30 22.57 -2.53 -5.98
C THR A 30 21.74 -1.41 -5.36
N TYR A 31 20.79 -1.78 -4.51
CA TYR A 31 20.07 -0.90 -3.60
C TYR A 31 20.47 -1.20 -2.16
N HIS A 32 20.80 -0.16 -1.40
CA HIS A 32 20.98 -0.23 0.04
C HIS A 32 19.61 -0.28 0.71
N CYS A 33 19.39 -1.30 1.55
CA CYS A 33 18.09 -1.57 2.14
C CYS A 33 18.05 -1.24 3.61
N TYR A 34 16.90 -0.70 4.03
CA TYR A 34 16.58 -0.35 5.40
C TYR A 34 15.18 -0.88 5.71
N LEU A 35 15.05 -1.66 6.77
CA LEU A 35 13.75 -2.11 7.26
C LEU A 35 13.16 -1.03 8.18
N ILE A 36 12.02 -0.51 7.77
CA ILE A 36 11.10 0.29 8.58
C ILE A 36 10.24 -0.69 9.36
N GLU A 37 10.61 -0.92 10.62
CA GLU A 37 9.87 -1.76 11.55
C GLU A 37 8.73 -0.96 12.16
N LEU A 38 7.51 -1.47 11.99
CA LEU A 38 6.30 -0.84 12.50
C LEU A 38 5.74 -1.69 13.63
N LYS A 39 5.61 -1.08 14.81
CA LYS A 39 5.00 -1.72 15.97
C LYS A 39 3.78 -0.92 16.42
N GLN A 40 2.60 -1.49 16.26
CA GLN A 40 1.37 -0.90 16.79
C GLN A 40 1.31 -1.07 18.32
N ASP A 41 0.90 -0.02 19.02
CA ASP A 41 0.67 -0.02 20.48
C ASP A 41 -0.79 -0.28 20.86
N TYR A 42 -1.64 -0.56 19.87
CA TYR A 42 -3.08 -0.75 20.02
C TYR A 42 -3.55 -2.12 19.52
N GLU A 43 -4.68 -2.57 20.06
CA GLU A 43 -5.31 -3.81 19.64
C GLU A 43 -6.05 -3.62 18.31
N CYS A 44 -5.68 -4.43 17.31
CA CYS A 44 -6.32 -4.46 16.01
C CYS A 44 -6.27 -5.88 15.45
N ASN A 45 -7.36 -6.31 14.79
CA ASN A 45 -7.45 -7.61 14.13
C ASN A 45 -6.53 -7.74 12.90
N ILE A 46 -5.91 -6.64 12.47
CA ILE A 46 -4.98 -6.56 11.35
C ILE A 46 -3.70 -5.94 11.92
N SER A 47 -2.61 -6.70 11.87
CA SER A 47 -1.28 -6.24 12.26
C SER A 47 -0.69 -5.34 11.18
N VAL A 48 -0.06 -4.24 11.59
CA VAL A 48 0.84 -3.47 10.72
C VAL A 48 1.97 -4.37 10.17
N GLN A 49 2.36 -4.15 8.92
CA GLN A 49 3.47 -4.87 8.30
C GLN A 49 4.67 -3.94 8.13
N ASN A 50 5.86 -4.47 8.33
CA ASN A 50 7.10 -3.74 8.11
C ASN A 50 7.26 -3.40 6.61
N ILE A 51 8.06 -2.37 6.33
CA ILE A 51 8.31 -1.89 4.98
C ILE A 51 9.82 -1.86 4.76
N VAL A 52 10.30 -2.27 3.59
CA VAL A 52 11.69 -2.11 3.19
C VAL A 52 11.82 -0.83 2.35
N LEU A 53 12.65 0.10 2.81
CA LEU A 53 13.13 1.23 2.03
C LEU A 53 14.43 0.82 1.33
N ALA A 54 14.44 0.86 0.00
CA ALA A 54 15.61 0.59 -0.83
C ALA A 54 16.06 1.88 -1.54
N LEU A 55 17.35 2.20 -1.44
CA LEU A 55 17.94 3.44 -1.95
C LEU A 55 19.18 3.15 -2.78
N ARG A 56 19.48 4.00 -3.76
CA ARG A 56 20.72 3.91 -4.56
C ARG A 56 21.98 4.28 -3.79
N THR A 57 21.82 5.05 -2.74
CA THR A 57 22.90 5.53 -1.87
C THR A 57 22.62 5.11 -0.44
N GLN A 58 23.67 5.04 0.37
CA GLN A 58 23.50 4.78 1.80
C GLN A 58 22.97 6.04 2.49
N LEU A 59 22.00 5.84 3.38
CA LEU A 59 21.62 6.85 4.38
C LEU A 59 22.78 7.10 5.33
N ASP A 60 22.88 8.35 5.77
CA ASP A 60 23.76 8.73 6.87
C ASP A 60 23.39 7.93 8.13
N SER A 61 24.41 7.46 8.85
CA SER A 61 24.28 6.83 10.16
C SER A 61 23.48 7.69 11.14
N GLU A 62 23.63 9.01 11.10
CA GLU A 62 22.88 9.91 11.99
C GLU A 62 21.37 9.81 11.75
N ILE A 63 20.93 9.60 10.51
CA ILE A 63 19.50 9.41 10.18
C ILE A 63 19.00 8.11 10.78
N ILE A 64 19.79 7.03 10.67
CA ILE A 64 19.45 5.71 11.20
C ILE A 64 19.36 5.76 12.73
N GLU A 65 20.32 6.39 13.39
CA GLU A 65 20.34 6.53 14.85
C GLU A 65 19.18 7.39 15.36
N ASN A 66 18.88 8.52 14.70
CA ASN A 66 17.77 9.40 15.08
C ASN A 66 16.38 8.80 14.85
N THR A 67 16.27 7.80 13.97
CA THR A 67 14.99 7.13 13.66
C THR A 67 14.71 5.90 14.53
N GLN A 68 15.58 5.58 15.49
CA GLN A 68 15.45 4.36 16.31
C GLN A 68 14.20 4.33 17.20
N LEU A 69 13.55 5.46 17.51
CA LEU A 69 12.40 5.53 18.42
C LEU A 69 11.46 6.71 18.08
N PHE A 70 10.98 6.78 16.83
CA PHE A 70 9.98 7.78 16.46
C PHE A 70 8.55 7.20 16.53
N GLU A 71 7.59 7.97 17.05
CA GLU A 71 6.18 7.57 17.12
C GLU A 71 5.33 8.30 16.09
N LEU A 72 4.60 7.51 15.31
CA LEU A 72 3.55 7.99 14.40
C LEU A 72 2.19 7.90 15.09
N SER A 73 1.50 9.03 15.26
CA SER A 73 0.12 9.03 15.72
C SER A 73 -0.84 8.70 14.59
N ALA A 74 -1.46 7.51 14.64
CA ALA A 74 -2.55 7.13 13.75
C ALA A 74 -3.90 7.29 14.47
N ARG A 75 -5.00 7.32 13.70
CA ARG A 75 -6.36 7.45 14.27
C ARG A 75 -6.71 6.37 15.30
N ARG A 76 -6.09 5.19 15.20
CA ARG A 76 -6.37 4.02 16.06
C ARG A 76 -5.47 3.92 17.28
N GLY A 77 -4.41 4.70 17.35
CA GLY A 77 -3.33 4.58 18.34
C GLY A 77 -2.00 4.94 17.73
N ASN A 78 -0.92 4.83 18.50
CA ASN A 78 0.40 5.15 18.00
C ASN A 78 1.05 3.93 17.33
N ILE A 79 2.00 4.22 16.45
CA ILE A 79 2.84 3.23 15.81
C ILE A 79 4.27 3.65 16.09
N SER A 80 4.99 2.84 16.86
CA SER A 80 6.43 3.01 17.01
C SER A 80 7.12 2.59 15.72
N VAL A 81 8.03 3.42 15.25
CA VAL A 81 8.82 3.21 14.05
C VAL A 81 10.28 3.06 14.46
N ASN A 82 10.92 2.01 13.97
CA ASN A 82 12.36 1.81 14.07
C ASN A 82 12.93 1.58 12.67
N LEU A 83 14.05 2.21 12.36
CA LEU A 83 14.76 2.01 11.11
C LEU A 83 16.03 1.21 11.37
N ARG A 84 16.21 0.11 10.65
CA ARG A 84 17.45 -0.69 10.72
C ARG A 84 17.98 -1.00 9.33
N GLN A 85 19.29 -0.93 9.15
CA GLN A 85 19.91 -1.38 7.92
C GLN A 85 19.77 -2.90 7.78
N VAL A 86 19.51 -3.35 6.55
CA VAL A 86 19.45 -4.78 6.20
C VAL A 86 20.33 -5.05 4.97
N GLU A 87 20.43 -6.32 4.59
CA GLU A 87 21.25 -6.72 3.44
C GLU A 87 20.82 -5.98 2.17
N PRO A 88 21.78 -5.38 1.42
CA PRO A 88 21.49 -4.78 0.11
C PRO A 88 20.93 -5.81 -0.86
N ILE A 89 20.20 -5.33 -1.86
CA ILE A 89 19.64 -6.17 -2.93
C ILE A 89 20.14 -5.69 -4.28
N ASP A 90 20.47 -6.64 -5.15
CA ASP A 90 20.82 -6.38 -6.54
C ASP A 90 19.59 -6.61 -7.41
N LEU A 91 19.15 -5.58 -8.12
CA LEU A 91 17.94 -5.62 -8.95
C LEU A 91 18.27 -5.42 -10.41
N SER A 92 17.79 -6.33 -11.25
CA SER A 92 17.74 -6.13 -12.70
C SER A 92 16.78 -5.00 -13.07
N PRO A 93 16.93 -4.37 -14.26
CA PRO A 93 15.99 -3.35 -14.73
C PRO A 93 14.52 -3.80 -14.71
N HIS A 94 14.27 -5.08 -15.01
CA HIS A 94 12.94 -5.67 -14.97
C HIS A 94 12.37 -5.81 -13.54
N GLU A 95 13.21 -6.15 -12.56
CA GLU A 95 12.78 -6.18 -11.15
C GLU A 95 12.53 -4.78 -10.59
N VAL A 96 13.36 -3.80 -10.96
CA VAL A 96 13.11 -2.38 -10.64
C VAL A 96 11.76 -1.95 -11.21
N GLN A 97 11.44 -2.33 -12.45
CA GLN A 97 10.15 -2.01 -13.06
C GLN A 97 8.97 -2.64 -12.30
N LYS A 98 9.08 -3.90 -11.87
CA LYS A 98 8.05 -4.55 -11.04
C LYS A 98 7.86 -3.84 -9.70
N CYS A 99 8.95 -3.47 -9.04
CA CYS A 99 8.92 -2.73 -7.78
C CYS A 99 8.26 -1.36 -7.94
N ARG A 100 8.65 -0.60 -8.97
CA ARG A 100 8.05 0.70 -9.29
C ARG A 100 6.58 0.57 -9.63
N ARG A 101 6.20 -0.46 -10.39
CA ARG A 101 4.80 -0.79 -10.68
C ARG A 101 4.00 -1.02 -9.40
N PHE A 102 4.50 -1.87 -8.50
CA PHE A 102 3.87 -2.12 -7.21
C PHE A 102 3.68 -0.83 -6.39
N GLN A 103 4.77 -0.08 -6.16
CA GLN A 103 4.74 1.15 -5.37
C GLN A 103 3.79 2.20 -5.96
N THR A 104 3.88 2.43 -7.27
CA THR A 104 3.06 3.45 -7.95
C THR A 104 1.58 3.09 -7.89
N THR A 105 1.24 1.82 -8.13
CA THR A 105 -0.14 1.36 -8.02
C THR A 105 -0.67 1.56 -6.60
N LEU A 106 0.09 1.15 -5.58
CA LEU A 106 -0.32 1.29 -4.18
C LEU A 106 -0.51 2.76 -3.79
N LEU A 107 0.47 3.62 -4.08
CA LEU A 107 0.40 5.05 -3.74
C LEU A 107 -0.74 5.77 -4.47
N ARG A 108 -1.05 5.43 -5.72
CA ARG A 108 -2.20 6.00 -6.44
C ARG A 108 -3.52 5.63 -5.80
N ILE A 109 -3.68 4.38 -5.37
CA ILE A 109 -4.86 3.93 -4.63
C ILE A 109 -4.98 4.70 -3.31
N LEU A 110 -3.88 4.80 -2.54
CA LEU A 110 -3.89 5.43 -1.21
C LEU A 110 -4.07 6.96 -1.24
N LEU A 111 -3.46 7.65 -2.21
CA LEU A 111 -3.43 9.12 -2.26
C LEU A 111 -4.51 9.73 -3.16
N HIS A 112 -4.91 9.03 -4.22
CA HIS A 112 -5.80 9.55 -5.25
C HIS A 112 -7.10 8.74 -5.40
N ALA A 113 -7.26 7.67 -4.63
CA ALA A 113 -8.34 6.71 -4.80
C ALA A 113 -8.45 6.14 -6.24
N ASP A 114 -7.36 6.18 -7.00
CA ASP A 114 -7.34 5.77 -8.40
C ASP A 114 -6.96 4.30 -8.51
N VAL A 115 -7.98 3.46 -8.67
CA VAL A 115 -7.86 2.00 -8.79
C VAL A 115 -7.59 1.51 -10.20
N ASN A 116 -7.51 2.40 -11.19
CA ASN A 116 -7.22 1.98 -12.57
C ASN A 116 -5.71 1.77 -12.73
N PRO A 117 -5.24 0.51 -12.93
CA PRO A 117 -3.85 0.27 -13.27
C PRO A 117 -3.58 0.98 -14.60
N ARG A 118 -2.62 1.90 -14.62
CA ARG A 118 -2.12 2.50 -15.86
C ARG A 118 -0.77 1.88 -16.13
N ASP A 119 -0.53 1.51 -17.38
CA ASP A 119 0.77 0.98 -17.82
C ASP A 119 1.82 2.09 -17.98
N GLU A 120 1.40 3.36 -17.96
CA GLU A 120 2.30 4.52 -17.87
C GLU A 120 2.86 4.63 -16.46
N PHE A 121 3.80 3.75 -16.14
CA PHE A 121 4.60 3.76 -14.91
C PHE A 121 5.70 4.81 -15.00
N CYS A 122 5.28 6.05 -15.21
CA CYS A 122 6.15 7.20 -15.22
C CYS A 122 5.81 8.05 -13.98
N PHE A 123 6.28 7.64 -12.79
CA PHE A 123 7.06 8.65 -12.07
C PHE A 123 8.14 8.99 -13.08
N GLY A 124 8.01 10.13 -13.76
CA GLY A 124 8.71 10.41 -15.01
C GLY A 124 10.20 10.08 -14.91
N ASP A 125 10.89 10.11 -16.04
CA ASP A 125 12.35 10.14 -16.12
C ASP A 125 12.94 11.40 -15.44
N ASN A 126 12.35 11.87 -14.34
CA ASN A 126 12.85 12.89 -13.46
C ASN A 126 13.83 12.18 -12.51
N PRO A 127 15.15 12.30 -12.74
CA PRO A 127 16.19 11.54 -12.07
C PRO A 127 16.40 11.94 -10.61
N GLU A 128 15.50 12.71 -10.01
CA GLU A 128 15.75 13.38 -8.74
C GLU A 128 15.42 12.52 -7.51
N ILE A 129 14.63 11.46 -7.66
CA ILE A 129 14.13 10.63 -6.53
C ILE A 129 14.01 9.14 -6.94
N ASP A 130 15.00 8.31 -6.64
CA ASP A 130 15.13 6.87 -6.93
C ASP A 130 15.21 6.05 -5.63
N TYR A 131 14.03 5.88 -5.02
CA TYR A 131 13.80 4.98 -3.90
C TYR A 131 12.70 3.97 -4.22
N LEU A 132 12.73 2.83 -3.51
CA LEU A 132 11.69 1.83 -3.53
C LEU A 132 11.17 1.58 -2.11
N LEU A 133 9.85 1.57 -1.94
CA LEU A 133 9.12 1.15 -0.75
C LEU A 133 8.49 -0.20 -1.05
N LEU A 134 9.06 -1.25 -0.46
CA LEU A 134 8.74 -2.64 -0.75
C LEU A 134 8.08 -3.30 0.47
N PRO A 135 7.16 -4.24 0.28
CA PRO A 135 6.60 -5.00 1.38
C PRO A 135 7.70 -5.87 2.01
N ALA A 136 7.79 -5.86 3.34
CA ALA A 136 8.69 -6.76 4.04
C ALA A 136 8.03 -8.14 4.24
N THR A 137 8.82 -9.20 4.19
CA THR A 137 8.38 -10.53 4.59
C THR A 137 7.90 -10.50 6.04
N ALA A 138 6.70 -11.02 6.30
CA ALA A 138 6.19 -11.14 7.66
C ALA A 138 7.10 -12.09 8.48
N ALA A 139 7.48 -11.67 9.70
CA ALA A 139 8.37 -12.42 10.60
C ALA A 139 7.92 -13.88 10.88
N ASN A 140 6.65 -14.19 10.66
CA ASN A 140 6.05 -15.50 10.93
C ASN A 140 6.07 -16.45 9.71
N GLN A 141 6.54 -15.99 8.54
CA GLN A 141 6.69 -16.82 7.35
C GLN A 141 8.15 -17.33 7.29
N GLY A 142 8.47 -18.35 8.08
CA GLY A 142 9.80 -18.97 8.17
C GLY A 142 10.27 -19.73 6.92
N LEU A 143 9.81 -19.34 5.73
CA LEU A 143 10.10 -20.02 4.46
C LEU A 143 10.97 -19.19 3.51
N SER A 144 11.03 -17.86 3.66
CA SER A 144 11.83 -16.99 2.80
C SER A 144 13.00 -16.37 3.56
N ASN A 145 14.20 -16.57 3.02
CA ASN A 145 15.43 -15.89 3.48
C ASN A 145 15.49 -14.42 3.03
N SER A 146 14.52 -13.96 2.23
CA SER A 146 14.46 -12.59 1.73
C SER A 146 13.70 -11.68 2.70
N VAL A 147 14.26 -10.51 2.98
CA VAL A 147 13.57 -9.44 3.74
C VAL A 147 12.42 -8.84 2.94
N VAL A 148 12.51 -8.86 1.61
CA VAL A 148 11.47 -8.35 0.69
C VAL A 148 10.47 -9.46 0.33
N ASP A 149 9.17 -9.15 0.36
CA ASP A 149 8.09 -10.02 -0.08
C ASP A 149 7.86 -9.88 -1.60
N TRP A 150 8.62 -10.67 -2.35
CA TRP A 150 8.54 -10.73 -3.81
C TRP A 150 7.22 -11.28 -4.35
N ASN A 151 6.51 -12.08 -3.55
CA ASN A 151 5.21 -12.62 -3.96
C ASN A 151 4.19 -11.48 -4.04
N THR A 152 4.11 -10.65 -3.01
CA THR A 152 3.20 -9.49 -2.97
C THR A 152 3.52 -8.49 -4.11
N ILE A 153 4.80 -8.24 -4.39
CA ILE A 153 5.22 -7.38 -5.51
C ILE A 153 4.73 -7.96 -6.85
N SER A 154 4.82 -9.27 -7.03
CA SER A 154 4.48 -9.95 -8.29
C SER A 154 2.96 -10.05 -8.52
N CYS A 155 2.13 -9.81 -7.51
CA CYS A 155 0.68 -9.87 -7.65
C CYS A 155 0.07 -8.69 -8.41
N VAL A 156 0.78 -7.60 -8.66
CA VAL A 156 0.29 -6.40 -9.35
C VAL A 156 0.22 -6.64 -10.88
N PRO A 157 -0.90 -6.36 -11.57
CA PRO A 157 -1.98 -5.40 -11.26
C PRO A 157 -3.16 -5.92 -10.42
N PHE A 158 -2.97 -6.93 -9.58
CA PHE A 158 -4.00 -7.58 -8.75
C PHE A 158 -5.02 -8.29 -9.63
N SER A 159 -4.65 -9.47 -10.16
CA SER A 159 -5.58 -10.29 -10.92
C SER A 159 -6.65 -10.91 -10.02
N SER A 160 -7.91 -10.78 -10.41
CA SER A 160 -9.05 -11.49 -9.81
C SER A 160 -9.01 -13.00 -10.12
N GLU A 161 -8.30 -13.42 -11.16
CA GLU A 161 -8.41 -14.75 -11.78
C GLU A 161 -7.62 -15.87 -11.07
N SER A 162 -7.02 -15.63 -9.90
CA SER A 162 -6.36 -16.75 -9.20
C SER A 162 -7.41 -17.72 -8.63
N THR A 163 -7.22 -19.02 -8.84
CA THR A 163 -7.96 -20.07 -8.14
C THR A 163 -7.65 -19.98 -6.64
N CYS A 164 -8.67 -19.95 -5.78
CA CYS A 164 -8.47 -20.02 -4.33
C CYS A 164 -8.51 -21.50 -3.92
N ASP A 165 -7.42 -22.01 -3.35
CA ASP A 165 -7.40 -23.35 -2.74
C ASP A 165 -7.80 -23.27 -1.26
N CYS A 166 -8.93 -22.61 -0.98
CA CYS A 166 -9.40 -22.41 0.38
C CYS A 166 -10.24 -23.62 0.83
N LYS A 167 -9.87 -24.17 1.99
CA LYS A 167 -10.56 -25.31 2.61
C LYS A 167 -11.95 -24.96 3.15
N ASP A 168 -12.22 -23.67 3.33
CA ASP A 168 -13.44 -23.13 3.91
C ASP A 168 -14.20 -22.32 2.84
N HIS A 169 -14.80 -23.06 1.90
CA HIS A 169 -15.54 -22.50 0.77
C HIS A 169 -16.90 -21.99 1.24
N HIS A 170 -16.94 -20.73 1.69
CA HIS A 170 -18.16 -19.94 1.62
C HIS A 170 -18.50 -19.63 0.16
N ALA A 171 -19.78 -19.38 -0.14
CA ALA A 171 -20.22 -19.04 -1.49
C ALA A 171 -19.47 -17.82 -2.04
N ASP A 172 -19.09 -17.89 -3.32
CA ASP A 172 -18.46 -16.79 -4.02
C ASP A 172 -19.33 -15.53 -4.01
N VAL A 173 -18.69 -14.38 -3.86
CA VAL A 173 -19.36 -13.09 -3.89
C VAL A 173 -19.30 -12.55 -5.31
N MET A 174 -20.46 -12.22 -5.87
CA MET A 174 -20.56 -11.56 -7.18
C MET A 174 -20.14 -10.09 -7.06
N THR A 175 -19.06 -9.72 -7.75
CA THR A 175 -18.62 -8.33 -7.94
C THR A 175 -18.91 -7.88 -9.37
N ILE A 176 -18.74 -6.59 -9.68
CA ILE A 176 -18.84 -6.10 -11.06
C ILE A 176 -17.81 -6.71 -12.00
N ASN A 177 -16.69 -7.19 -11.45
CA ASN A 177 -15.57 -7.78 -12.19
C ASN A 177 -15.62 -9.32 -12.18
N GLY A 178 -16.73 -9.91 -11.73
CA GLY A 178 -16.92 -11.37 -11.65
C GLY A 178 -17.00 -11.90 -10.22
N LEU A 179 -17.05 -13.23 -10.12
CA LEU A 179 -17.09 -13.94 -8.85
C LEU A 179 -15.74 -13.88 -8.14
N VAL A 180 -15.77 -13.57 -6.85
CA VAL A 180 -14.58 -13.54 -5.98
C VAL A 180 -14.83 -14.40 -4.76
N CYS A 181 -13.89 -15.30 -4.53
CA CYS A 181 -13.86 -16.20 -3.38
C CYS A 181 -13.88 -15.42 -2.05
N TYR A 182 -14.72 -15.86 -1.10
CA TYR A 182 -14.90 -15.20 0.19
C TYR A 182 -13.58 -14.90 0.92
N CYS A 183 -12.65 -15.87 0.92
CA CYS A 183 -11.37 -15.73 1.61
C CYS A 183 -10.50 -14.59 1.06
N LYS A 184 -10.68 -14.24 -0.22
CA LYS A 184 -9.97 -13.15 -0.89
C LYS A 184 -10.60 -11.79 -0.65
N LEU A 185 -11.79 -11.71 -0.08
CA LEU A 185 -12.42 -10.42 0.20
C LEU A 185 -12.12 -9.93 1.62
N ARG A 186 -11.73 -10.82 2.53
CA ARG A 186 -11.42 -10.44 3.91
C ARG A 186 -10.19 -9.53 3.95
N ASN A 187 -10.32 -8.38 4.61
CA ASN A 187 -9.27 -7.36 4.72
C ASN A 187 -8.82 -6.76 3.37
N CYS A 188 -9.63 -6.90 2.32
CA CYS A 188 -9.32 -6.29 1.02
C CYS A 188 -9.87 -4.89 0.89
N VAL A 189 -9.15 -4.11 0.08
CA VAL A 189 -9.54 -2.78 -0.36
C VAL A 189 -10.44 -2.92 -1.58
N VAL A 190 -11.60 -2.28 -1.54
CA VAL A 190 -12.57 -2.30 -2.64
C VAL A 190 -13.08 -0.89 -2.93
N THR A 191 -13.47 -0.65 -4.17
CA THR A 191 -14.20 0.55 -4.58
C THR A 191 -15.65 0.20 -4.84
N THR A 192 -16.56 1.14 -4.54
CA THR A 192 -17.95 0.99 -4.95
C THR A 192 -18.26 1.86 -6.15
N PRO A 193 -18.91 1.32 -7.21
CA PRO A 193 -19.27 2.10 -8.39
C PRO A 193 -20.22 3.26 -8.11
N HIS A 194 -20.94 3.23 -6.97
CA HIS A 194 -21.99 4.18 -6.65
C HIS A 194 -21.45 5.54 -6.17
N ASN A 195 -20.22 5.59 -5.67
CA ASN A 195 -19.61 6.83 -5.18
C ASN A 195 -18.11 6.93 -5.45
N ASN A 196 -17.48 5.90 -6.03
CA ASN A 196 -16.04 5.81 -6.28
C ASN A 196 -15.17 5.95 -5.01
N GLU A 197 -15.76 5.74 -3.83
CA GLU A 197 -15.04 5.74 -2.57
C GLU A 197 -14.37 4.39 -2.33
N ILE A 198 -13.26 4.44 -1.60
CA ILE A 198 -12.51 3.26 -1.17
C ILE A 198 -12.98 2.79 0.20
N TYR A 199 -13.18 1.49 0.32
CA TYR A 199 -13.56 0.81 1.55
C TYR A 199 -12.63 -0.36 1.84
N ILE A 200 -12.56 -0.74 3.12
CA ILE A 200 -11.92 -1.97 3.56
C ILE A 200 -13.03 -2.93 4.01
N ILE A 201 -13.03 -4.14 3.46
CA ILE A 201 -13.98 -5.18 3.88
C ILE A 201 -13.50 -5.75 5.22
N HIS A 202 -14.18 -5.38 6.31
CA HIS A 202 -13.93 -5.92 7.64
C HIS A 202 -14.58 -7.30 7.85
N GLY A 203 -15.68 -7.56 7.15
CA GLY A 203 -16.43 -8.81 7.23
C GLY A 203 -17.59 -8.81 6.25
N ILE A 204 -18.07 -10.00 5.95
CA ILE A 204 -19.25 -10.23 5.12
C ILE A 204 -20.34 -10.79 6.02
N THR A 205 -21.50 -10.15 6.02
CA THR A 205 -22.68 -10.54 6.82
C THR A 205 -23.67 -11.33 5.97
N ASP A 206 -24.62 -12.03 6.61
CA ASP A 206 -25.72 -12.75 5.93
C ASP A 206 -26.81 -11.83 5.33
N LEU A 207 -26.47 -10.57 5.05
CA LEU A 207 -27.36 -9.60 4.41
C LEU A 207 -27.20 -9.66 2.89
N ASN A 208 -28.30 -9.44 2.17
CA ASN A 208 -28.30 -9.33 0.72
C ASN A 208 -29.03 -8.08 0.25
N GLY A 209 -29.08 -7.85 -1.07
CA GLY A 209 -29.71 -6.64 -1.64
C GLY A 209 -31.18 -6.44 -1.26
N ASN A 210 -31.91 -7.50 -0.90
CA ASN A 210 -33.31 -7.43 -0.48
C ASN A 210 -33.46 -7.21 1.04
N SER A 211 -32.38 -7.26 1.81
CA SER A 211 -32.41 -6.99 3.24
C SER A 211 -32.76 -5.51 3.51
N PRO A 212 -33.44 -5.20 4.64
CA PRO A 212 -33.78 -3.83 4.98
C PRO A 212 -32.54 -3.02 5.37
N LEU A 213 -32.42 -1.80 4.85
CA LEU A 213 -31.38 -0.86 5.20
C LEU A 213 -31.64 -0.29 6.60
N LYS A 214 -30.67 -0.41 7.52
CA LYS A 214 -30.75 0.12 8.89
C LYS A 214 -30.56 1.66 8.92
N ASN A 215 -31.50 2.41 8.35
CA ASN A 215 -31.55 3.88 8.48
C ASN A 215 -32.61 4.27 9.51
N GLY A 216 -32.16 4.69 10.70
CA GLY A 216 -32.96 4.97 11.89
C GLY A 216 -34.28 5.74 11.64
N GLY A 217 -35.37 4.99 11.46
CA GLY A 217 -36.74 5.47 11.67
C GLY A 217 -37.57 5.89 10.44
N LYS A 218 -37.10 5.73 9.19
CA LYS A 218 -37.97 5.89 8.00
C LYS A 218 -38.29 4.53 7.37
N LYS A 219 -39.43 4.48 6.65
CA LYS A 219 -40.01 3.30 5.97
C LYS A 219 -38.91 2.36 5.47
N ALA A 220 -38.95 1.08 5.84
CA ALA A 220 -37.90 0.11 5.52
C ALA A 220 -37.72 0.01 3.99
N ILE A 221 -36.65 0.61 3.47
CA ILE A 221 -36.19 0.45 2.09
C ILE A 221 -35.14 -0.66 2.05
N THR A 222 -35.11 -1.44 0.97
CA THR A 222 -34.06 -2.45 0.79
C THR A 222 -32.75 -1.81 0.34
N TYR A 223 -31.61 -2.49 0.52
CA TYR A 223 -30.32 -2.03 -0.02
C TYR A 223 -30.41 -1.79 -1.54
N LYS A 224 -31.04 -2.71 -2.28
CA LYS A 224 -31.21 -2.63 -3.73
C LYS A 224 -32.02 -1.41 -4.14
N ASP A 225 -33.14 -1.13 -3.46
CA ASP A 225 -33.98 0.02 -3.80
C ASP A 225 -33.32 1.34 -3.42
N HIS A 226 -32.56 1.39 -2.32
CA HIS A 226 -31.80 2.57 -1.92
C HIS A 226 -30.80 2.99 -3.00
N PHE A 227 -30.01 2.06 -3.54
CA PHE A 227 -28.99 2.37 -4.55
C PHE A 227 -29.53 2.47 -5.98
N LYS A 228 -30.77 2.02 -6.25
CA LYS A 228 -31.45 2.28 -7.53
C LYS A 228 -32.03 3.69 -7.64
N ASN A 229 -32.45 4.27 -6.52
CA ASN A 229 -33.15 5.55 -6.47
C ASN A 229 -32.22 6.73 -6.15
N LYS A 230 -30.91 6.51 -6.23
CA LYS A 230 -29.85 7.49 -5.95
C LYS A 230 -29.06 7.73 -7.22
#